data_AF-A0A7J9RCE0-F1
#
_entry.id   AF-A0A7J9RCE0-F1
#
_cell.length_a   1.000
_cell.length_b   1.000
_cell.length_c   1.000
_cell.angle_alpha   90.00
_cell.angle_beta   90.00
_cell.angle_gamma   90.00
#
_symmetry.space_group_name_H-M   'P 1'
#
loop_
_entity.id
_entity.type
_entity.pdbx_description
1 polymer ?
#
loop_
_entity_poly.entity_id
_entity_poly.type
_entity_poly.pdbx_seq_one_letter_code
_entity_poly.pdbx_strand_id
1 'polypeptide(L)'
;MNNISEKLFEKLKNACEKCTADTISLSGGLDSTILAYYLQKRKPKAISIIAKDFEANDLVYCQMASQEFDVPLTIFNVETE
;
A
#
# COMPACT_ATOMS: atom_id res chain seq x y z
N MET A 1 -1.87 -19.78 24.57
CA MET A 1 -1.81 -18.32 24.38
C MET A 1 -2.57 -17.99 23.11
N ASN A 2 -3.68 -17.25 23.20
CA ASN A 2 -4.31 -16.69 22.00
C ASN A 2 -3.34 -15.63 21.46
N ASN A 3 -2.63 -15.97 20.40
CA ASN A 3 -1.60 -15.12 19.84
C ASN A 3 -2.28 -13.89 19.22
N ILE A 4 -2.12 -12.72 19.85
CA ILE A 4 -2.72 -11.47 19.40
C ILE A 4 -2.39 -11.21 17.92
N SER A 5 -1.20 -11.62 17.49
CA SER A 5 -0.76 -11.55 16.10
C SER A 5 -1.68 -12.35 15.18
N GLU A 6 -1.98 -13.61 15.47
CA GLU A 6 -2.85 -14.44 14.62
C GLU A 6 -4.23 -13.81 14.44
N LYS A 7 -4.81 -13.27 15.52
CA LYS A 7 -6.10 -12.57 15.46
C LYS A 7 -6.02 -11.28 14.64
N LEU A 8 -4.89 -10.56 14.70
CA LEU A 8 -4.66 -9.36 13.92
C LEU A 8 -4.56 -9.70 12.42
N PHE A 9 -3.77 -10.71 12.06
CA PHE A 9 -3.67 -11.21 10.68
C PHE A 9 -5.03 -11.61 10.12
N GLU A 10 -5.82 -12.36 10.90
CA GLU A 10 -7.16 -12.78 10.49
C GLU A 10 -8.10 -11.59 10.27
N LYS A 11 -8.11 -10.62 11.20
CA LYS A 11 -8.96 -9.43 11.08
C LYS A 11 -8.58 -8.56 9.88
N LEU A 12 -7.28 -8.34 9.64
CA LEU A 12 -6.80 -7.57 8.50
C LEU A 12 -7.16 -8.26 7.18
N LYS A 13 -6.92 -9.57 7.08
CA LYS A 13 -7.31 -10.37 5.92
C LYS A 13 -8.81 -10.25 5.64
N ASN A 14 -9.65 -10.49 6.63
CA ASN A 14 -11.11 -10.43 6.50
C ASN A 14 -11.60 -9.03 6.11
N ALA A 15 -10.96 -7.97 6.61
CA ALA A 15 -11.29 -6.59 6.22
C ALA A 15 -10.90 -6.31 4.76
N CYS A 16 -9.72 -6.75 4.33
CA CYS A 16 -9.24 -6.56 2.96
C CYS A 16 -10.06 -7.37 1.94
N GLU A 17 -10.48 -8.59 2.27
CA GLU A 17 -11.34 -9.43 1.42
C GLU A 17 -12.73 -8.82 1.21
N LYS A 18 -13.24 -8.08 2.21
CA LYS A 18 -14.54 -7.37 2.12
C LYS A 18 -14.44 -6.00 1.47
N CYS A 19 -13.25 -5.42 1.38
CA CYS A 19 -13.05 -4.15 0.71
C CYS A 19 -13.44 -4.29 -0.78
N THR A 20 -14.11 -3.31 -1.38
CA THR A 20 -14.48 -3.33 -2.80
C THR A 20 -13.74 -2.26 -3.61
N ALA A 21 -12.93 -1.43 -2.97
CA ALA A 21 -12.11 -0.43 -3.64
C ALA A 21 -11.20 -1.10 -4.68
N ASP A 22 -11.10 -0.47 -5.85
CA ASP A 22 -10.22 -0.87 -6.96
C ASP A 22 -8.87 -0.15 -6.91
N THR A 23 -8.69 0.74 -5.94
CA THR A 23 -7.58 1.67 -5.82
C THR A 23 -7.00 1.60 -4.41
N ILE A 24 -5.68 1.73 -4.29
CA ILE A 24 -4.95 1.79 -3.02
C ILE A 24 -4.00 3.01 -3.02
N SER A 25 -3.98 3.75 -1.92
CA SER A 25 -2.96 4.76 -1.68
C SER A 25 -1.70 4.08 -1.13
N LEU A 26 -0.58 4.18 -1.86
CA LEU A 26 0.68 3.54 -1.50
C LEU A 26 1.70 4.62 -1.10
N SER A 27 1.92 4.82 0.19
CA SER A 27 2.81 5.88 0.68
C SER A 27 4.29 5.46 0.76
N GLY A 28 4.57 4.16 0.65
CA GLY A 28 5.89 3.60 0.96
C GLY A 28 6.06 3.25 2.45
N GLY A 29 5.10 3.61 3.31
CA GLY A 29 5.05 3.21 4.71
C GLY A 29 4.52 1.79 4.92
N LEU A 30 4.77 1.24 6.12
CA LEU A 30 4.40 -0.12 6.51
C LEU A 30 2.90 -0.39 6.35
N ASP A 31 2.04 0.51 6.81
CA ASP A 31 0.58 0.29 6.81
C ASP A 31 0.04 0.08 5.40
N SER A 32 0.40 0.96 4.46
CA SER A 32 0.00 0.82 3.06
C SER A 32 0.58 -0.43 2.40
N THR A 33 1.78 -0.84 2.80
CA THR A 33 2.45 -2.05 2.33
C THR A 33 1.75 -3.32 2.82
N ILE A 34 1.29 -3.36 4.08
CA ILE A 34 0.49 -4.46 4.63
C ILE A 34 -0.82 -4.60 3.85
N LEU A 35 -1.50 -3.49 3.56
CA LEU A 35 -2.73 -3.52 2.76
C LEU A 35 -2.46 -4.00 1.33
N ALA A 36 -1.36 -3.57 0.70
CA ALA A 36 -0.96 -4.02 -0.62
C ALA A 36 -0.75 -5.55 -0.65
N TYR A 37 -0.08 -6.12 0.34
CA TYR A 37 0.09 -7.58 0.48
C TYR A 37 -1.25 -8.34 0.48
N TYR A 38 -2.24 -7.88 1.22
CA TYR A 38 -3.55 -8.56 1.28
C TYR A 38 -4.37 -8.36 0.00
N LEU A 39 -4.24 -7.20 -0.65
CA LEU A 39 -5.04 -6.84 -1.82
C LEU A 39 -4.39 -7.28 -3.16
N GLN A 40 -3.12 -7.70 -3.17
CA GLN A 40 -2.33 -8.00 -4.36
C GLN A 40 -3.03 -8.91 -5.38
N LYS A 41 -3.78 -9.92 -4.93
CA LYS A 41 -4.49 -10.87 -5.81
C LYS A 41 -5.55 -10.18 -6.69
N ARG A 42 -6.06 -9.03 -6.26
CA ARG A 42 -7.06 -8.23 -6.99
C ARG A 42 -6.42 -7.22 -7.93
N LYS A 43 -5.10 -7.01 -7.84
CA LYS A 43 -4.34 -6.03 -8.60
C LYS A 43 -4.97 -4.63 -8.59
N PRO A 44 -5.20 -4.03 -7.40
CA PRO A 44 -5.73 -2.68 -7.33
C PRO A 44 -4.77 -1.68 -7.99
N LYS A 45 -5.30 -0.58 -8.50
CA LYS A 45 -4.50 0.55 -8.98
C LYS A 45 -3.86 1.24 -7.78
N ALA A 46 -2.55 1.21 -7.69
CA ALA A 46 -1.80 1.93 -6.66
C ALA A 46 -1.57 3.38 -7.08
N ILE A 47 -1.77 4.31 -6.15
CA ILE A 47 -1.51 5.73 -6.32
C ILE A 47 -0.55 6.19 -5.22
N SER A 48 0.51 6.88 -5.60
CA SER A 48 1.41 7.58 -4.69
C SER A 48 1.43 9.06 -5.02
N ILE A 49 1.40 9.91 -4.00
CA ILE A 49 1.58 11.35 -4.13
C ILE A 49 2.90 11.69 -3.44
N ILE A 50 3.84 12.25 -4.18
CA ILE A 50 5.18 12.61 -3.72
C ILE A 50 5.34 14.12 -3.80
N ALA A 51 5.70 14.75 -2.69
CA ALA A 51 6.06 16.16 -2.69
C ALA A 51 7.44 16.33 -3.33
N LYS A 52 7.57 17.19 -4.35
CA LYS A 52 8.84 17.39 -5.10
C LYS A 52 9.98 17.86 -4.21
N ASP A 53 9.68 18.62 -3.16
CA ASP A 53 10.69 19.13 -2.23
C ASP A 53 11.18 18.06 -1.25
N PHE A 54 10.54 16.88 -1.27
CA PHE A 54 10.84 15.72 -0.45
C PHE A 54 10.79 14.44 -1.29
N GLU A 55 11.62 14.34 -2.34
CA GLU A 55 11.85 13.11 -3.15
C GLU A 55 12.49 11.94 -2.35
N ALA A 56 12.08 11.79 -1.10
CA ALA A 56 12.60 10.90 -0.09
C ALA A 56 12.32 9.42 -0.38
N ASN A 57 12.73 8.58 0.58
CA ASN A 57 12.55 7.13 0.62
C ASN A 57 11.15 6.63 0.27
N ASP A 58 10.11 7.46 0.47
CA ASP A 58 8.71 7.13 0.15
C ASP A 58 8.52 6.73 -1.31
N LEU A 59 9.20 7.42 -2.25
CA LEU A 59 9.19 7.06 -3.67
C LEU A 59 9.80 5.68 -3.91
N VAL A 60 10.95 5.41 -3.29
CA VAL A 60 11.64 4.13 -3.44
C VAL A 60 10.81 3.01 -2.83
N TYR A 61 10.27 3.21 -1.63
CA TYR A 61 9.49 2.19 -0.94
C TYR A 61 8.14 1.91 -1.62
N CYS A 62 7.46 2.92 -2.16
CA CYS A 62 6.22 2.67 -2.90
C CYS A 62 6.49 1.90 -4.20
N GLN A 63 7.59 2.21 -4.91
CA GLN A 63 8.02 1.45 -6.08
C GLN A 63 8.39 0.00 -5.73
N MET A 64 9.13 -0.21 -4.64
CA MET A 64 9.48 -1.54 -4.15
C MET A 64 8.23 -2.37 -3.82
N ALA A 65 7.29 -1.81 -3.06
CA ALA A 65 6.04 -2.50 -2.72
C ALA A 65 5.19 -2.79 -3.98
N SER A 66 5.16 -1.87 -4.94
CA SER A 66 4.46 -2.09 -6.22
C SER A 66 5.06 -3.24 -7.02
N GLN A 67 6.39 -3.33 -7.09
CA GLN A 67 7.11 -4.40 -7.76
C GLN A 67 6.93 -5.76 -7.07
N GLU A 68 7.08 -5.79 -5.74
CA GLU A 68 6.96 -7.02 -4.95
C GLU A 68 5.57 -7.66 -5.06
N PHE A 69 4.52 -6.83 -5.09
CA PHE A 69 3.13 -7.30 -5.08
C PHE A 69 2.45 -7.26 -6.47
N ASP A 70 3.19 -6.93 -7.53
CA ASP A 70 2.68 -6.82 -8.90
C ASP A 70 1.39 -5.97 -9.01
N VAL A 71 1.39 -4.81 -8.33
CA VAL A 71 0.28 -3.85 -8.36
C VAL A 71 0.62 -2.64 -9.24
N PRO A 72 -0.23 -2.25 -10.21
CA PRO A 72 0.05 -1.12 -11.10
C PRO A 72 0.15 0.19 -10.34
N LEU A 73 1.29 0.88 -10.39
CA LEU A 73 1.54 2.12 -9.65
C LEU A 73 1.51 3.36 -10.55
N THR A 74 0.76 4.37 -10.14
CA THR A 74 0.80 5.73 -10.69
C THR A 74 1.36 6.70 -9.65
N ILE A 75 2.38 7.47 -10.01
CA ILE A 75 3.02 8.45 -9.13
C ILE A 75 2.63 9.86 -9.58
N PHE A 76 2.13 10.67 -8.65
CA PHE A 76 1.88 12.09 -8.84
C PHE A 76 2.90 12.90 -8.06
N ASN A 77 3.69 13.71 -8.76
CA ASN A 77 4.61 14.65 -8.13
C ASN A 77 3.90 15.99 -7.95
N VAL A 78 3.80 16.46 -6.71
CA VAL A 78 3.13 17.72 -6.35
C VAL A 78 4.14 18.70 -5.78
N GLU A 79 4.00 19.98 -6.14
CA GLU A 79 4.78 21.07 -5.53
C GLU A 79 4.18 21.41 -4.17
N THR A 80 5.04 21.70 -3.18
CA THR A 80 4.58 22.29 -1.91
C THR A 80 4.77 23.80 -1.98
N GLU A 81 3.75 24.56 -1.58
CA GLU A 81 3.73 26.03 -1.62
C GLU A 81 4.79 26.67 -0.72
#